data_AF-A0AA42ST80-F1
#
_entry.id   AF-A0AA42ST80-F1
#
_cell.length_a   1.000
_cell.length_b   1.000
_cell.length_c   1.000
_cell.angle_alpha   90.00
_cell.angle_beta   90.00
_cell.angle_gamma   90.00
#
_symmetry.space_group_name_H-M   'P 1'
#
loop_
_entity.id
_entity.type
_entity.pdbx_description
1 polymer ?
#
loop_
_entity_poly.entity_id
_entity_poly.type
_entity_poly.pdbx_seq_one_letter_code
_entity_poly.pdbx_strand_id
1 'polypeptide(L)'
;MSVERADIAIRLVEERGRTGYSRVAFARELGISAETLRLYEIGQSALNAEVLAKAASLGVDVQYVLTGVRSVNALEAEKAARPEVSVSSGGSANVVQFAQNGSTIHMVSTQKHVTHTRAEVKPGEQHISEAQAAKLTELVHEVVELEAKLKKAPKGFRAVWGALNAHCDVTRYLLIAAEDYEKAEKYLRQWIGRLNSMASAPVADNDAWRKRRYSYIKINTKDDSDWLVAYLKKTFKVTSLTELSDEQLDRTYRAVAARKRKPRSPNGA
;
A
#
# COMPACT_ATOMS: atom_id res chain seq x y z
N MET A 1 -11.18 39.31 -4.46
CA MET A 1 -10.69 37.93 -4.28
C MET A 1 -11.48 37.33 -3.12
N SER A 2 -12.36 36.36 -3.37
CA SER A 2 -12.99 35.60 -2.29
C SER A 2 -11.94 34.62 -1.75
N VAL A 3 -11.68 34.67 -0.45
CA VAL A 3 -10.81 33.69 0.20
C VAL A 3 -11.69 32.50 0.56
N GLU A 4 -11.56 31.40 -0.17
CA GLU A 4 -12.31 30.19 0.11
C GLU A 4 -11.68 29.40 1.25
N ARG A 5 -12.50 28.70 2.03
CA ARG A 5 -12.02 27.89 3.17
C ARG A 5 -11.03 26.79 2.73
N ALA A 6 -11.20 26.28 1.51
CA ALA A 6 -10.30 25.30 0.92
C ALA A 6 -8.88 25.88 0.72
N ASP A 7 -8.77 27.16 0.32
CA ASP A 7 -7.47 27.80 0.10
C ASP A 7 -6.72 28.00 1.42
N ILE A 8 -7.43 28.40 2.48
CA ILE A 8 -6.87 28.52 3.84
C ILE A 8 -6.36 27.16 4.33
N ALA A 9 -7.12 26.09 4.07
CA ALA A 9 -6.77 24.74 4.46
C ALA A 9 -5.48 24.25 3.76
N ILE A 10 -5.36 24.50 2.45
CA ILE A 10 -4.15 24.18 1.68
C ILE A 10 -2.93 24.92 2.25
N ARG A 11 -3.05 26.22 2.48
CA ARG A 11 -1.93 27.04 3.01
C ARG A 11 -1.53 26.64 4.43
N LEU A 12 -2.48 26.21 5.26
CA LEU A 12 -2.18 25.65 6.58
C LEU A 12 -1.33 24.38 6.47
N VAL A 13 -1.64 23.50 5.51
CA VAL A 13 -0.85 22.28 5.25
C VAL A 13 0.55 22.64 4.78
N GLU A 14 0.68 23.62 3.89
CA GLU A 14 1.98 24.11 3.41
C GLU A 14 2.85 24.64 4.55
N GLU A 15 2.28 25.49 5.43
CA GLU A 15 3.04 26.07 6.54
C GLU A 15 3.35 25.06 7.65
N ARG A 16 2.47 24.09 7.91
CA ARG A 16 2.82 22.96 8.78
C ARG A 16 3.95 22.12 8.16
N GLY A 17 3.91 21.89 6.85
CA GLY A 17 4.98 21.22 6.11
C GLY A 17 6.30 21.98 6.21
N ARG A 18 6.26 23.31 6.06
CA ARG A 18 7.43 24.20 6.16
C ARG A 18 8.09 24.15 7.55
N THR A 19 7.28 24.07 8.60
CA THR A 19 7.78 23.98 9.98
C THR A 19 8.25 22.56 10.35
N GLY A 20 8.02 21.56 9.50
CA GLY A 20 8.51 20.19 9.69
C GLY A 20 7.69 19.35 10.67
N TYR A 21 6.57 19.87 11.19
CA TYR A 21 5.74 19.12 12.13
C TYR A 21 4.88 18.07 11.43
N SER A 22 4.83 16.86 11.97
CA SER A 22 3.81 15.88 11.60
C SER A 22 2.43 16.34 12.07
N ARG A 23 1.35 15.94 11.40
CA ARG A 23 -0.03 16.32 11.79
C ARG A 23 -0.33 16.02 13.26
N VAL A 24 0.11 14.84 13.74
CA VAL A 24 -0.13 14.43 15.13
C VAL A 24 0.66 15.30 16.11
N ALA A 25 1.94 15.59 15.81
CA ALA A 25 2.77 16.45 16.64
C ALA A 25 2.21 17.88 16.68
N PHE A 26 1.83 18.43 15.52
CA PHE A 26 1.27 19.76 15.41
C PHE A 26 -0.05 19.90 16.19
N ALA A 27 -0.95 18.91 16.08
CA ALA A 27 -2.20 18.90 16.85
C ALA A 27 -1.94 18.89 18.38
N ARG A 28 -0.95 18.10 18.82
CA ARG A 28 -0.54 18.04 20.23
C ARG A 28 -0.06 19.39 20.74
N GLU A 29 0.82 20.07 20.01
CA GLU A 29 1.33 21.40 20.40
C GLU A 29 0.24 22.47 20.39
N LEU A 30 -0.73 22.37 19.47
CA LEU A 30 -1.90 23.24 19.44
C LEU A 30 -2.91 22.95 20.56
N GLY A 31 -2.81 21.79 21.22
CA GLY A 31 -3.76 21.32 22.24
C GLY A 31 -5.11 20.92 21.66
N ILE A 32 -5.16 20.47 20.41
CA ILE A 32 -6.38 19.99 19.74
C ILE A 32 -6.23 18.52 19.34
N SER A 33 -7.34 17.85 19.03
CA SER A 33 -7.27 16.49 18.52
C SER A 33 -6.69 16.45 17.10
N ALA A 34 -6.01 15.36 16.74
CA ALA A 34 -5.50 15.15 15.39
C ALA A 34 -6.63 15.14 14.34
N GLU A 35 -7.83 14.73 14.73
CA GLU A 35 -9.02 14.76 13.88
C GLU A 35 -9.51 16.19 13.65
N THR A 36 -9.52 17.03 14.70
CA THR A 36 -9.86 18.45 14.58
C THR A 36 -8.90 19.16 13.62
N LEU A 37 -7.60 18.91 13.73
CA LEU A 37 -6.62 19.44 12.79
C LEU A 37 -6.85 18.92 11.37
N ARG A 38 -7.20 17.64 11.21
CA ARG A 38 -7.53 17.06 9.89
C ARG A 38 -8.72 17.79 9.25
N LEU A 39 -9.78 18.09 10.02
CA LEU A 39 -10.95 18.82 9.53
C LEU A 39 -10.62 20.25 9.08
N TYR A 40 -9.67 20.90 9.74
CA TYR A 40 -9.13 22.19 9.32
C TYR A 40 -8.32 22.09 8.02
N GLU A 41 -7.43 21.09 7.91
CA GLU A 41 -6.60 20.87 6.72
C GLU A 41 -7.38 20.46 5.46
N ILE A 42 -8.63 20.01 5.60
CA ILE A 42 -9.52 19.70 4.46
C ILE A 42 -10.60 20.77 4.24
N GLY A 43 -10.60 21.86 5.02
CA GLY A 43 -11.56 22.96 4.90
C GLY A 43 -12.99 22.64 5.36
N GLN A 44 -13.21 21.50 6.04
CA GLN A 44 -14.53 21.11 6.56
C GLN A 44 -14.92 21.88 7.83
N SER A 45 -13.95 22.45 8.54
CA SER A 45 -14.20 23.28 9.73
C SER A 45 -13.41 24.57 9.67
N ALA A 46 -13.97 25.65 10.25
CA ALA A 46 -13.30 26.94 10.31
C ALA A 46 -12.21 26.93 11.39
N LEU A 47 -11.05 27.51 11.08
CA LEU A 47 -9.96 27.67 12.07
C LEU A 47 -10.36 28.70 13.12
N ASN A 48 -10.13 28.36 14.38
CA ASN A 48 -10.34 29.28 15.49
C ASN A 48 -9.15 30.23 15.64
N ALA A 49 -9.42 31.47 16.05
CA ALA A 49 -8.38 32.47 16.30
C ALA A 49 -7.34 32.00 17.34
N GLU A 50 -7.78 31.27 18.37
CA GLU A 50 -6.87 30.69 19.38
C GLU A 50 -5.88 29.68 18.78
N VAL A 51 -6.34 28.87 17.82
CA VAL A 51 -5.49 27.88 17.13
C VAL A 51 -4.47 28.59 16.25
N LEU A 52 -4.87 29.66 15.56
CA LEU A 52 -3.95 30.48 14.77
C LEU A 52 -2.91 31.19 15.64
N ALA A 53 -3.30 31.72 16.80
CA ALA A 53 -2.36 32.35 17.73
C ALA A 53 -1.30 31.34 18.24
N LYS A 54 -1.72 30.12 18.60
CA LYS A 54 -0.79 29.06 18.97
C LYS A 54 0.09 28.63 17.79
N ALA A 55 -0.48 28.49 16.60
CA ALA A 55 0.28 28.17 15.39
C ALA A 55 1.36 29.23 15.09
N ALA A 56 1.07 30.51 15.28
CA ALA A 56 2.04 31.59 15.12
C ALA A 56 3.26 31.42 16.06
N SER A 57 3.01 31.02 17.31
CA SER A 57 4.10 30.75 18.27
C SER A 57 4.98 29.56 17.87
N LEU A 58 4.44 28.64 17.07
CA LEU A 58 5.14 27.49 16.49
C LEU A 58 5.84 27.84 15.16
N GLY A 59 5.84 29.12 14.77
CA GLY A 59 6.51 29.61 13.57
C GLY A 59 5.71 29.50 12.29
N VAL A 60 4.39 29.25 12.35
CA VAL A 60 3.48 29.26 11.20
C VAL A 60 3.16 30.69 10.80
N ASP A 61 3.23 31.01 9.51
CA ASP A 61 2.86 32.33 9.01
C ASP A 61 1.33 32.45 8.87
N VAL A 62 0.68 33.00 9.90
CA VAL A 62 -0.78 33.21 9.93
C VAL A 62 -1.25 34.17 8.84
N GLN A 63 -0.43 35.17 8.49
CA GLN A 63 -0.77 36.10 7.41
C GLN A 63 -0.85 35.36 6.08
N TYR A 64 0.11 34.48 5.81
CA TYR A 64 0.09 33.64 4.62
C TYR A 64 -1.12 32.71 4.61
N VAL A 65 -1.40 32.04 5.73
CA VAL A 65 -2.56 31.12 5.84
C VAL A 65 -3.87 31.84 5.48
N LEU A 66 -4.09 33.05 5.98
CA LEU A 66 -5.34 33.79 5.75
C LEU A 66 -5.39 34.52 4.41
N THR A 67 -4.28 35.15 3.99
CA THR A 67 -4.28 36.11 2.86
C THR A 67 -3.59 35.57 1.61
N GLY A 68 -2.78 34.52 1.74
CA GLY A 68 -1.93 33.99 0.67
C GLY A 68 -0.67 34.82 0.43
N VAL A 69 -0.49 35.91 1.16
CA VAL A 69 0.70 36.77 1.08
C VAL A 69 1.61 36.44 2.26
N ARG A 70 2.86 36.07 1.98
CA ARG A 70 3.86 35.83 3.03
C ARG A 70 4.18 37.12 3.77
N SER A 71 4.26 37.04 5.09
CA SER A 71 4.67 38.16 5.92
C SER A 71 6.13 38.51 5.65
N VAL A 72 6.45 39.81 5.74
CA VAL A 72 7.83 40.30 5.61
C VAL A 72 8.72 39.65 6.68
N ASN A 73 8.19 39.48 7.88
CA ASN A 73 8.87 38.79 8.98
C ASN A 73 9.21 37.33 8.64
N ALA A 74 8.34 36.60 7.95
CA ALA A 74 8.63 35.23 7.51
C ALA A 74 9.70 35.20 6.42
N LEU A 75 9.71 36.18 5.50
CA LEU A 75 10.74 36.30 4.47
C LEU A 75 12.11 36.66 5.07
N GLU A 76 12.15 37.53 6.07
CA GLU A 76 13.38 37.87 6.81
C GLU A 76 13.87 36.71 7.65
N ALA A 77 12.98 35.97 8.32
CA ALA A 77 13.33 34.74 9.04
C ALA A 77 13.87 33.65 8.07
N GLU A 78 13.30 33.54 6.87
CA GLU A 78 13.81 32.63 5.84
C GLU A 78 15.16 33.08 5.29
N LYS A 79 15.37 34.39 5.09
CA LYS A 79 16.68 34.95 4.71
C LYS A 79 17.74 34.79 5.81
N ALA A 80 17.36 34.88 7.08
CA ALA A 80 18.27 34.65 8.20
C ALA A 80 18.56 33.15 8.43
N ALA A 81 17.61 32.26 8.12
CA ALA A 81 17.79 30.81 8.19
C ALA A 81 18.57 30.23 6.99
N ARG A 82 18.64 30.96 5.87
CA ARG A 82 19.53 30.67 4.75
C ARG A 82 20.86 31.39 5.01
N PRO A 83 21.95 30.73 5.43
CA PRO A 83 23.26 31.37 5.35
C PRO A 83 23.48 31.78 3.88
N GLU A 84 24.03 32.97 3.65
CA GLU A 84 24.51 33.36 2.33
C GLU A 84 25.65 32.41 1.94
N VAL A 85 25.30 31.29 1.31
CA VAL A 85 26.29 30.35 0.77
C VAL A 85 26.60 30.81 -0.65
N SER A 86 27.69 31.58 -0.80
CA SER A 86 28.32 31.78 -2.10
C SER A 86 28.97 30.45 -2.53
N VAL A 87 28.21 29.58 -3.20
CA VAL A 87 28.76 28.35 -3.76
C VAL A 87 29.48 28.71 -5.07
N SER A 88 30.81 28.87 -5.02
CA SER A 88 31.62 28.73 -6.23
C SER A 88 31.58 27.25 -6.63
N SER A 89 30.93 26.95 -7.75
CA SER A 89 30.82 25.61 -8.34
C SER A 89 32.21 24.98 -8.49
N GLY A 90 32.55 24.01 -7.64
CA GLY A 90 33.85 23.34 -7.73
C GLY A 90 34.23 22.32 -6.64
N GLY A 91 33.41 22.08 -5.60
CA GLY A 91 33.80 21.12 -4.55
C GLY A 91 32.62 20.51 -3.80
N SER A 92 32.66 19.19 -3.62
CA SER A 92 31.72 18.42 -2.79
C SER A 92 32.10 18.54 -1.31
N ALA A 93 31.24 19.12 -0.48
CA ALA A 93 31.44 19.12 0.97
C ALA A 93 30.12 18.92 1.74
N ASN A 94 30.18 17.99 2.70
CA ASN A 94 29.16 17.74 3.74
C ASN A 94 29.08 18.93 4.72
N VAL A 95 27.86 19.31 5.11
CA VAL A 95 27.58 20.40 6.06
C VAL A 95 27.74 19.92 7.52
N VAL A 96 28.61 20.55 8.30
CA VAL A 96 28.71 20.41 9.77
C VAL A 96 28.08 21.65 10.41
N GLN A 97 26.93 21.49 11.07
CA GLN A 97 26.03 22.59 11.43
C GLN A 97 26.27 23.23 12.82
N PHE A 98 27.30 22.83 13.58
CA PHE A 98 27.50 23.39 14.93
C PHE A 98 28.99 23.63 15.26
N ALA A 99 29.44 24.87 15.05
CA ALA A 99 30.61 25.42 15.72
C ALA A 99 30.28 26.85 16.18
N GLN A 100 30.27 27.07 17.49
CA GLN A 100 30.16 28.42 18.08
C GLN A 100 31.43 29.25 17.79
N ASN A 101 31.27 30.58 17.83
CA ASN A 101 32.37 31.54 17.66
C ASN A 101 33.54 31.22 18.62
N GLY A 102 34.70 30.83 18.05
CA GLY A 102 35.93 30.52 18.78
C GLY A 102 36.40 29.06 18.73
N SER A 103 35.63 28.16 18.10
CA SER A 103 36.03 26.75 17.94
C SER A 103 37.01 26.56 16.77
N THR A 104 38.25 26.15 17.06
CA THR A 104 39.21 25.69 16.03
C THR A 104 38.83 24.29 15.54
N ILE A 105 38.30 24.20 14.32
CA ILE A 105 37.97 22.92 13.69
C ILE A 105 39.25 22.33 13.08
N HIS A 106 39.77 21.25 13.66
CA HIS A 106 40.77 20.42 13.00
C HIS A 106 40.09 19.62 11.89
N MET A 107 40.19 20.08 10.65
CA MET A 107 39.76 19.32 9.47
C MET A 107 40.72 18.15 9.24
N VAL A 108 40.49 17.04 9.96
CA VAL A 108 41.16 15.77 9.67
C VAL A 108 40.50 15.18 8.41
N SER A 109 41.01 15.56 7.24
CA SER A 109 40.64 14.96 5.95
C SER A 109 41.28 13.58 5.80
N THR A 110 40.81 12.62 6.59
CA THR A 110 41.07 11.22 6.29
C THR A 110 40.07 10.77 5.24
N GLN A 111 40.54 10.56 4.01
CA GLN A 111 39.77 9.92 2.95
C GLN A 111 39.32 8.55 3.47
N LYS A 112 38.04 8.44 3.84
CA LYS A 112 37.44 7.16 4.23
C LYS A 112 37.39 6.28 2.99
N HIS A 113 38.48 5.55 2.74
CA HIS A 113 38.57 4.59 1.66
C HIS A 113 37.72 3.38 2.04
N VAL A 114 36.40 3.47 1.81
CA VAL A 114 35.49 2.34 1.96
C VAL A 114 35.60 1.49 0.70
N THR A 115 36.49 0.51 0.73
CA THR A 115 36.49 -0.56 -0.27
C THR A 115 35.25 -1.42 -0.04
N HIS A 116 34.20 -1.17 -0.80
CA HIS A 116 33.19 -2.19 -1.01
C HIS A 116 33.84 -3.32 -1.80
N THR A 117 34.24 -4.39 -1.13
CA THR A 117 34.55 -5.66 -1.78
C THR A 117 33.25 -6.18 -2.39
N ARG A 118 32.97 -5.77 -3.63
CA ARG A 118 31.95 -6.38 -4.47
C ARG A 118 32.48 -7.75 -4.82
N ALA A 119 32.02 -8.79 -4.11
CA ALA A 119 32.29 -10.16 -4.50
C ALA A 119 31.80 -10.32 -5.95
N GLU A 120 32.74 -10.43 -6.88
CA GLU A 120 32.45 -10.82 -8.25
C GLU A 120 31.98 -12.27 -8.19
N VAL A 121 30.67 -12.44 -8.23
CA VAL A 121 30.04 -13.75 -8.33
C VAL A 121 30.36 -14.24 -9.74
N LYS A 122 31.38 -15.10 -9.86
CA LYS A 122 31.58 -15.89 -11.06
C LYS A 122 30.41 -16.87 -11.12
N PRO A 123 29.52 -16.80 -12.12
CA PRO A 123 28.54 -17.85 -12.33
C PRO A 123 29.32 -19.10 -12.76
N GLY A 124 29.49 -20.05 -11.84
CA GLY A 124 30.25 -21.27 -12.09
C GLY A 124 29.90 -22.34 -11.06
N GLU A 125 29.33 -23.44 -11.56
CA GLU A 125 28.93 -24.73 -10.94
C GLU A 125 28.14 -24.75 -9.61
N GLN A 126 28.38 -23.83 -8.68
CA GLN A 126 27.79 -23.85 -7.34
C GLN A 126 26.46 -23.08 -7.23
N HIS A 127 26.25 -22.09 -8.10
CA HIS A 127 25.08 -21.21 -8.07
C HIS A 127 24.08 -21.50 -9.19
N ILE A 128 22.85 -21.02 -9.03
CA ILE A 128 21.81 -21.15 -10.03
C ILE A 128 22.27 -20.66 -11.42
N SER A 129 21.85 -21.36 -12.46
CA SER A 129 22.11 -20.95 -13.85
C SER A 129 21.34 -19.67 -14.20
N GLU A 130 21.75 -18.99 -15.27
CA GLU A 130 21.06 -17.80 -15.76
C GLU A 130 19.60 -18.11 -16.16
N ALA A 131 19.36 -19.29 -16.75
CA ALA A 131 18.01 -19.74 -17.08
C ALA A 131 17.14 -19.96 -15.83
N GLN A 132 17.72 -20.54 -14.77
CA GLN A 132 17.05 -20.70 -13.48
C GLN A 132 16.76 -19.34 -12.82
N ALA A 133 17.71 -18.41 -12.87
CA ALA A 133 17.53 -17.05 -12.38
C ALA A 133 16.44 -16.28 -13.14
N ALA A 134 16.37 -16.44 -14.46
CA ALA A 134 15.29 -15.89 -15.28
C ALA A 134 13.93 -16.48 -14.87
N LYS A 135 13.86 -17.79 -14.59
CA LYS A 135 12.62 -18.44 -14.15
C LYS A 135 12.15 -17.94 -12.78
N LEU A 136 13.06 -17.78 -11.82
CA LEU A 136 12.72 -17.17 -10.52
C LEU A 136 12.24 -15.73 -10.69
N THR A 137 12.85 -14.99 -11.63
CA THR A 137 12.42 -13.62 -11.95
C THR A 137 10.99 -13.59 -12.47
N GLU A 138 10.65 -14.45 -13.44
CA GLU A 138 9.29 -14.59 -13.97
C GLU A 138 8.27 -14.89 -12.86
N LEU A 139 8.58 -15.84 -11.96
CA LEU A 139 7.71 -16.18 -10.83
C LEU A 139 7.54 -15.02 -9.85
N VAL A 140 8.59 -14.23 -9.59
CA VAL A 140 8.50 -13.03 -8.76
C VAL A 140 7.61 -11.97 -9.42
N HIS A 141 7.71 -11.77 -10.73
CA HIS A 141 6.81 -10.88 -11.47
C HIS A 141 5.34 -11.31 -11.30
N GLU A 142 5.04 -12.60 -11.46
CA GLU A 142 3.69 -13.14 -11.26
C GLU A 142 3.16 -12.90 -9.84
N VAL A 143 4.00 -13.11 -8.81
CA VAL A 143 3.64 -12.81 -7.41
C VAL A 143 3.29 -11.33 -7.22
N VAL A 144 4.11 -10.42 -7.74
CA VAL A 144 3.89 -8.97 -7.59
C VAL A 144 2.62 -8.52 -8.31
N GLU A 145 2.37 -9.04 -9.52
CA GLU A 145 1.13 -8.75 -10.26
C GLU A 145 -0.11 -9.24 -9.51
N LEU A 146 -0.06 -10.47 -8.96
CA LEU A 146 -1.16 -11.01 -8.16
C LEU A 146 -1.34 -10.22 -6.86
N GLU A 147 -0.27 -9.89 -6.13
CA GLU A 147 -0.35 -9.03 -4.95
C GLU A 147 -1.02 -7.68 -5.27
N ALA A 148 -0.64 -7.04 -6.37
CA ALA A 148 -1.22 -5.77 -6.84
C ALA A 148 -2.72 -5.88 -7.19
N LYS A 149 -3.15 -7.00 -7.78
CA LYS A 149 -4.56 -7.24 -8.12
C LYS A 149 -5.42 -7.55 -6.89
N LEU A 150 -4.85 -8.16 -5.85
CA LEU A 150 -5.60 -8.80 -4.77
C LEU A 150 -5.64 -8.02 -3.46
N LYS A 151 -4.55 -7.34 -3.11
CA LYS A 151 -4.37 -6.74 -1.79
C LYS A 151 -4.43 -5.23 -1.86
N LYS A 152 -5.06 -4.62 -0.84
CA LYS A 152 -5.07 -3.17 -0.64
C LYS A 152 -3.67 -2.58 -0.38
N ALA A 153 -2.76 -3.39 0.16
CA ALA A 153 -1.36 -3.04 0.39
C ALA A 153 -0.45 -4.11 -0.24
N PRO A 154 -0.13 -3.98 -1.54
CA PRO A 154 0.60 -5.00 -2.28
C PRO A 154 2.09 -5.01 -1.94
N LYS A 155 2.69 -6.20 -1.95
CA LYS A 155 4.14 -6.35 -1.86
C LYS A 155 4.79 -6.12 -3.23
N GLY A 156 5.70 -5.14 -3.30
CA GLY A 156 6.51 -4.90 -4.50
C GLY A 156 7.74 -5.82 -4.60
N PHE A 157 8.44 -5.75 -5.74
CA PHE A 157 9.61 -6.59 -6.07
C PHE A 157 10.62 -6.72 -4.94
N ARG A 158 11.02 -5.60 -4.31
CA ARG A 158 12.02 -5.60 -3.23
C ARG A 158 11.58 -6.45 -2.02
N ALA A 159 10.29 -6.43 -1.70
CA ALA A 159 9.76 -7.20 -0.58
C ALA A 159 9.68 -8.69 -0.91
N VAL A 160 9.31 -9.03 -2.15
CA VAL A 160 9.25 -10.43 -2.61
C VAL A 160 10.65 -11.04 -2.69
N TRP A 161 11.61 -10.32 -3.30
CA TRP A 161 13.01 -10.75 -3.32
C TRP A 161 13.62 -10.84 -1.93
N GLY A 162 13.32 -9.88 -1.04
CA GLY A 162 13.78 -9.93 0.35
C GLY A 162 13.27 -11.17 1.09
N ALA A 163 12.01 -11.54 0.87
CA ALA A 163 11.42 -12.75 1.45
C ALA A 163 12.01 -14.05 0.86
N LEU A 164 12.24 -14.09 -0.46
CA LEU A 164 12.88 -15.23 -1.12
C LEU A 164 14.33 -15.43 -0.63
N ASN A 165 15.10 -14.36 -0.59
CA ASN A 165 16.49 -14.37 -0.14
C ASN A 165 16.60 -14.87 1.31
N ALA A 166 15.70 -14.38 2.18
CA ALA A 166 15.62 -14.86 3.56
C ALA A 166 15.20 -16.34 3.67
N HIS A 167 14.35 -16.84 2.77
CA HIS A 167 13.94 -18.25 2.75
C HIS A 167 15.05 -19.21 2.29
N CYS A 168 15.99 -18.70 1.49
CA CYS A 168 17.17 -19.42 1.01
C CYS A 168 18.43 -19.09 1.80
N ASP A 169 18.35 -18.34 2.90
CA ASP A 169 19.49 -17.91 3.73
C ASP A 169 20.63 -17.22 2.94
N VAL A 170 20.27 -16.48 1.87
CA VAL A 170 21.21 -15.75 1.02
C VAL A 170 20.99 -14.23 1.09
N THR A 171 22.03 -13.46 0.80
CA THR A 171 21.92 -11.99 0.70
C THR A 171 21.30 -11.54 -0.63
N ARG A 172 21.49 -12.32 -1.70
CA ARG A 172 21.04 -12.05 -3.06
C ARG A 172 20.62 -13.36 -3.74
N TYR A 173 19.53 -13.33 -4.51
CA TYR A 173 19.03 -14.52 -5.21
C TYR A 173 20.02 -15.15 -6.20
N LEU A 174 20.94 -14.36 -6.79
CA LEU A 174 22.01 -14.88 -7.65
C LEU A 174 23.03 -15.74 -6.90
N LEU A 175 23.05 -15.71 -5.56
CA LEU A 175 23.89 -16.54 -4.72
C LEU A 175 23.20 -17.83 -4.27
N ILE A 176 21.95 -18.07 -4.68
CA ILE A 176 21.25 -19.32 -4.37
C ILE A 176 22.04 -20.48 -4.98
N ALA A 177 22.28 -21.52 -4.17
CA ALA A 177 22.93 -22.74 -4.63
C ALA A 177 22.07 -23.47 -5.66
N ALA A 178 22.67 -24.17 -6.62
CA ALA A 178 21.91 -24.92 -7.62
C ALA A 178 20.96 -25.96 -7.00
N GLU A 179 21.34 -26.55 -5.87
CA GLU A 179 20.54 -27.50 -5.08
C GLU A 179 19.31 -26.85 -4.44
N ASP A 180 19.42 -25.58 -4.03
CA ASP A 180 18.35 -24.80 -3.42
C ASP A 180 17.39 -24.17 -4.44
N TYR A 181 17.63 -24.37 -5.74
CA TYR A 181 16.76 -23.87 -6.80
C TYR A 181 15.33 -24.40 -6.65
N GLU A 182 15.16 -25.71 -6.46
CA GLU A 182 13.83 -26.32 -6.32
C GLU A 182 13.09 -25.79 -5.08
N LYS A 183 13.83 -25.55 -3.99
CA LYS A 183 13.30 -24.94 -2.77
C LYS A 183 12.82 -23.52 -3.03
N ALA A 184 13.60 -22.71 -3.75
CA ALA A 184 13.25 -21.34 -4.14
C ALA A 184 12.01 -21.29 -5.06
N GLU A 185 12.00 -22.13 -6.09
CA GLU A 185 10.88 -22.23 -7.05
C GLU A 185 9.59 -22.66 -6.34
N LYS A 186 9.66 -23.71 -5.51
CA LYS A 186 8.50 -24.21 -4.75
C LYS A 186 7.92 -23.13 -3.83
N TYR A 187 8.76 -22.34 -3.17
CA TYR A 187 8.31 -21.25 -2.32
C TYR A 187 7.51 -20.19 -3.09
N LEU A 188 8.01 -19.75 -4.25
CA LEU A 188 7.30 -18.78 -5.09
C LEU A 188 6.00 -19.35 -5.64
N ARG A 189 5.99 -20.61 -6.10
CA ARG A 189 4.78 -21.28 -6.58
C ARG A 189 3.73 -21.44 -5.47
N GLN A 190 4.14 -21.77 -4.25
CA GLN A 190 3.23 -21.80 -3.10
C GLN A 190 2.69 -20.41 -2.76
N TRP A 191 3.48 -19.36 -2.95
CA TRP A 191 3.01 -17.99 -2.79
C TRP A 191 1.94 -17.64 -3.83
N ILE A 192 2.20 -17.91 -5.11
CA ILE A 192 1.23 -17.76 -6.20
C ILE A 192 -0.06 -18.54 -5.88
N GLY A 193 0.06 -19.80 -5.45
CA GLY A 193 -1.08 -20.63 -5.07
C GLY A 193 -1.90 -20.03 -3.94
N ARG A 194 -1.25 -19.51 -2.89
CA ARG A 194 -1.93 -18.81 -1.78
C ARG A 194 -2.67 -17.57 -2.25
N LEU A 195 -2.07 -16.79 -3.15
CA LEU A 195 -2.69 -15.60 -3.73
C LEU A 195 -3.90 -15.95 -4.59
N ASN A 196 -3.77 -16.94 -5.48
CA ASN A 196 -4.87 -17.40 -6.32
C ASN A 196 -6.02 -18.05 -5.51
N SER A 197 -5.72 -18.64 -4.36
CA SER A 197 -6.72 -19.21 -3.45
C SER A 197 -7.43 -18.17 -2.56
N MET A 198 -7.04 -16.90 -2.63
CA MET A 198 -7.63 -15.85 -1.80
C MET A 198 -9.08 -15.57 -2.22
N ALA A 199 -9.97 -15.33 -1.26
CA ALA A 199 -11.39 -15.05 -1.53
C ALA A 199 -11.61 -13.80 -2.41
N SER A 200 -10.65 -12.87 -2.41
CA SER A 200 -10.65 -11.67 -3.26
C SER A 200 -9.97 -11.87 -4.62
N ALA A 201 -9.61 -13.11 -4.99
CA ALA A 201 -9.04 -13.40 -6.29
C ALA A 201 -10.03 -13.10 -7.42
N PRO A 202 -9.66 -12.25 -8.41
CA PRO A 202 -10.46 -12.12 -9.62
C PRO A 202 -10.43 -13.49 -10.28
N VAL A 203 -11.51 -14.23 -10.10
CA VAL A 203 -11.68 -15.52 -10.74
C VAL A 203 -11.78 -15.21 -12.23
N ALA A 204 -10.67 -15.30 -12.96
CA ALA A 204 -10.70 -15.27 -14.43
C ALA A 204 -11.63 -16.38 -14.97
N ASP A 205 -11.87 -17.41 -14.14
CA ASP A 205 -12.80 -18.51 -14.34
C ASP A 205 -14.19 -18.30 -13.68
N ASN A 206 -14.55 -17.08 -13.20
CA ASN A 206 -15.82 -16.83 -12.53
C ASN A 206 -16.98 -17.13 -13.46
N ASP A 207 -16.88 -16.65 -14.69
CA ASP A 207 -17.93 -16.81 -15.68
C ASP A 207 -18.14 -18.29 -16.06
N ALA A 208 -17.06 -19.05 -16.24
CA ALA A 208 -17.14 -20.49 -16.50
C ALA A 208 -17.67 -21.26 -15.27
N TRP A 209 -17.25 -20.88 -14.06
CA TRP A 209 -17.75 -21.45 -12.81
C TRP A 209 -19.25 -21.17 -12.63
N ARG A 210 -19.70 -19.92 -12.80
CA ARG A 210 -21.10 -19.50 -12.74
C ARG A 210 -21.93 -20.22 -13.79
N LYS A 211 -21.46 -20.29 -15.04
CA LYS A 211 -22.11 -21.04 -16.13
C LYS A 211 -22.34 -22.52 -15.75
N ARG A 212 -21.33 -23.20 -15.18
CA ARG A 212 -21.49 -24.59 -14.71
C ARG A 212 -22.54 -24.72 -13.60
N ARG A 213 -22.57 -23.80 -12.63
CA ARG A 213 -23.54 -23.81 -11.52
C ARG A 213 -24.95 -23.48 -12.00
N TYR A 214 -25.09 -22.47 -12.86
CA TYR A 214 -26.35 -22.13 -13.52
C TYR A 214 -26.91 -23.31 -14.30
N SER A 215 -26.09 -23.96 -15.13
CA SER A 215 -26.51 -25.16 -15.88
C SER A 215 -26.98 -26.27 -14.94
N TYR A 216 -26.23 -26.56 -13.87
CA TYR A 216 -26.64 -27.60 -12.92
C TYR A 216 -27.96 -27.27 -12.20
N ILE A 217 -28.10 -26.05 -11.69
CA ILE A 217 -29.32 -25.61 -11.01
C ILE A 217 -30.50 -25.71 -11.98
N LYS A 218 -30.37 -25.12 -13.16
CA LYS A 218 -31.44 -25.09 -14.18
C LYS A 218 -31.86 -26.49 -14.65
N ILE A 219 -30.90 -27.40 -14.81
CA ILE A 219 -31.18 -28.80 -15.20
C ILE A 219 -31.93 -29.53 -14.07
N ASN A 220 -31.50 -29.38 -12.82
CA ASN A 220 -32.08 -30.15 -11.70
C ASN A 220 -33.32 -29.50 -11.06
N THR A 221 -33.66 -28.26 -11.42
CA THR A 221 -34.89 -27.58 -10.97
C THR A 221 -35.87 -27.34 -12.11
N LYS A 222 -35.74 -28.05 -13.24
CA LYS A 222 -36.61 -27.90 -14.41
C LYS A 222 -38.08 -28.16 -14.08
N ASP A 223 -38.35 -29.20 -13.27
CA ASP A 223 -39.70 -29.63 -12.90
C ASP A 223 -40.20 -28.98 -11.59
N ASP A 224 -39.30 -28.34 -10.83
CA ASP A 224 -39.52 -27.80 -9.48
C ASP A 224 -39.14 -26.30 -9.41
N SER A 225 -39.48 -25.53 -10.45
CA SER A 225 -39.12 -24.11 -10.55
C SER A 225 -39.67 -23.27 -9.40
N ASP A 226 -40.87 -23.59 -8.91
CA ASP A 226 -41.59 -22.80 -7.91
C ASP A 226 -40.89 -22.84 -6.55
N TRP A 227 -40.31 -24.00 -6.22
CA TRP A 227 -39.50 -24.14 -5.01
C TRP A 227 -38.24 -23.29 -5.08
N LEU A 228 -37.57 -23.24 -6.24
CA LEU A 228 -36.35 -22.45 -6.40
C LEU A 228 -36.67 -20.96 -6.19
N VAL A 229 -37.75 -20.46 -6.80
CA VAL A 229 -38.19 -19.06 -6.63
C VAL A 229 -38.55 -18.78 -5.16
N ALA A 230 -39.29 -19.68 -4.50
CA ALA A 230 -39.62 -19.55 -3.08
C ALA A 230 -38.37 -19.55 -2.17
N TYR A 231 -37.38 -20.40 -2.47
CA TYR A 231 -36.12 -20.48 -1.75
C TYR A 231 -35.27 -19.21 -1.91
N LEU A 232 -35.17 -18.69 -3.13
CA LEU A 232 -34.45 -17.45 -3.43
C LEU A 232 -35.10 -16.24 -2.75
N LYS A 233 -36.44 -16.14 -2.81
CA LYS A 233 -37.20 -15.07 -2.16
C LYS A 233 -37.09 -15.13 -0.64
N LYS A 234 -37.14 -16.34 -0.04
CA LYS A 234 -37.05 -16.53 1.42
C LYS A 234 -35.65 -16.27 1.96
N THR A 235 -34.62 -16.76 1.27
CA THR A 235 -33.25 -16.78 1.81
C THR A 235 -32.46 -15.53 1.44
N PHE A 236 -32.62 -15.05 0.20
CA PHE A 236 -31.81 -13.96 -0.34
C PHE A 236 -32.64 -12.72 -0.69
N LYS A 237 -33.98 -12.81 -0.67
CA LYS A 237 -34.91 -11.75 -1.11
C LYS A 237 -34.76 -11.36 -2.58
N VAL A 238 -34.30 -12.32 -3.39
CA VAL A 238 -34.02 -12.13 -4.82
C VAL A 238 -35.04 -12.93 -5.64
N THR A 239 -35.43 -12.41 -6.80
CA THR A 239 -36.40 -13.06 -7.71
C THR A 239 -35.73 -13.85 -8.83
N SER A 240 -34.51 -13.47 -9.22
CA SER A 240 -33.77 -14.08 -10.34
C SER A 240 -32.43 -14.66 -9.92
N LEU A 241 -32.03 -15.75 -10.59
CA LEU A 241 -30.73 -16.39 -10.40
C LEU A 241 -29.55 -15.48 -10.84
N THR A 242 -29.83 -14.52 -11.73
CA THR A 242 -28.83 -13.57 -12.27
C THR A 242 -28.37 -12.52 -11.27
N GLU A 243 -29.15 -12.29 -10.22
CA GLU A 243 -28.90 -11.26 -9.19
C GLU A 243 -28.10 -11.81 -8.00
N LEU A 244 -27.71 -13.09 -8.00
CA LEU A 244 -26.96 -13.71 -6.91
C LEU A 244 -25.46 -13.41 -7.01
N SER A 245 -24.83 -13.09 -5.88
CA SER A 245 -23.36 -13.14 -5.72
C SER A 245 -22.83 -14.58 -5.84
N ASP A 246 -21.51 -14.75 -6.02
CA ASP A 246 -20.89 -16.08 -6.18
C ASP A 246 -21.12 -16.98 -4.97
N GLU A 247 -20.99 -16.44 -3.76
CA GLU A 247 -21.24 -17.18 -2.51
C GLU A 247 -22.71 -17.63 -2.41
N GLN A 248 -23.65 -16.76 -2.81
CA GLN A 248 -25.08 -17.09 -2.84
C GLN A 248 -25.39 -18.14 -3.91
N LEU A 249 -24.72 -18.11 -5.05
CA LEU A 249 -24.88 -19.10 -6.13
C LEU A 249 -24.38 -20.48 -5.68
N ASP A 250 -23.23 -20.56 -4.99
CA ASP A 250 -22.72 -21.82 -4.44
C ASP A 250 -23.65 -22.39 -3.36
N ARG A 251 -24.18 -21.53 -2.49
CA ARG A 251 -25.15 -21.93 -1.47
C ARG A 251 -26.45 -22.46 -2.08
N THR A 252 -26.92 -21.84 -3.15
CA THR A 252 -28.09 -22.30 -3.90
C THR A 252 -27.83 -23.64 -4.59
N TYR A 253 -26.66 -23.79 -5.21
CA TYR A 253 -26.22 -25.05 -5.81
C TYR A 253 -26.21 -26.21 -4.78
N ARG A 254 -25.64 -25.99 -3.59
CA ARG A 254 -25.60 -27.00 -2.52
C ARG A 254 -27.00 -27.38 -2.03
N ALA A 255 -27.91 -26.42 -1.91
CA ALA A 255 -29.29 -26.67 -1.50
C ALA A 255 -30.04 -27.54 -2.53
N VAL A 256 -29.88 -27.25 -3.82
CA VAL A 256 -30.44 -28.06 -4.93
C VAL A 256 -29.86 -29.47 -4.92
N ALA A 257 -28.54 -29.61 -4.78
CA ALA A 257 -27.87 -30.90 -4.74
C ALA A 257 -28.28 -31.75 -3.53
N ALA A 258 -28.44 -31.14 -2.35
CA ALA A 258 -28.91 -31.81 -1.13
C ALA A 258 -30.35 -32.31 -1.28
N ARG A 259 -31.21 -31.53 -1.94
CA ARG A 259 -32.61 -31.90 -2.18
C ARG A 259 -32.73 -33.08 -3.14
N LYS A 260 -31.89 -33.13 -4.19
CA LYS A 260 -31.81 -34.29 -5.11
C LYS A 260 -31.32 -35.56 -4.40
N ARG A 261 -30.39 -35.43 -3.45
CA ARG A 261 -29.86 -36.55 -2.67
C ARG A 261 -30.86 -37.12 -1.66
N LYS A 262 -31.84 -36.34 -1.21
CA LYS A 262 -32.90 -36.84 -0.33
C LYS A 262 -33.79 -37.79 -1.15
N PRO A 263 -33.83 -39.10 -0.84
CA PRO A 263 -34.71 -40.00 -1.56
C PRO A 263 -36.14 -39.47 -1.45
N ARG A 264 -36.83 -39.41 -2.59
CA ARG A 264 -38.25 -39.06 -2.66
C ARG A 264 -38.93 -40.08 -1.74
N SER A 265 -39.43 -39.62 -0.58
CA SER A 265 -40.15 -40.50 0.34
C SER A 265 -41.25 -41.18 -0.49
N PRO A 266 -41.36 -42.51 -0.47
CA PRO A 266 -42.46 -43.16 -1.16
C PRO A 266 -43.76 -42.64 -0.53
N ASN A 267 -44.71 -42.30 -1.40
CA ASN A 267 -46.05 -41.87 -1.04
C ASN A 267 -46.60 -42.68 0.14
N GLY A 268 -46.98 -41.99 1.21
CA GLY A 268 -47.91 -42.51 2.19
C GLY A 268 -49.31 -42.07 1.78
N ALA A 269 -50.10 -43.03 1.32
CA ALA A 269 -51.55 -42.97 1.33
C ALA A 269 -52.09 -42.75 2.75
#